data_AF-A0A6N6N1B3-F1
#
_entry.id   AF-A0A6N6N1B3-F1
#
_cell.length_a   1.000
_cell.length_b   1.000
_cell.length_c   1.000
_cell.angle_alpha   90.00
_cell.angle_beta   90.00
_cell.angle_gamma   90.00
#
_symmetry.space_group_name_H-M   'P 1'
#
loop_
_entity.id
_entity.type
_entity.pdbx_description
1 polymer ?
#
loop_
_entity_poly.entity_id
_entity_poly.type
_entity_poly.pdbx_seq_one_letter_code
_entity_poly.pdbx_strand_id
1 'polypeptide(L)'
;MQEMEKALAGLEREAPMAMEVLCMAAFLGDAPLPAEFGLNVEGGMHSPALLNPAAAMFAVAATLDPLFNAGLAEQDPETLSFFVGQEVREAVKKAVPEAAHAQWKERACYVLNLCLPDAETGNWPAAEPLMPHVTACLDHVRNGLCSASANRLLHQTGFFLFQQERCELAVEMLEAALAVDVALKGEAHPDIASDHEGLGMVNLAGGRVAEAEGHYRRCIDLRGEIFTQDNPMLAPAHDGLAHALLAAGDSAGAVQQWDEAARIMARAAGGEHPFVVQCRENADRYR
;
A
#
# COMPACT_ATOMS: atom_id res chain seq x y z
N MET A 1 -1.47 -25.61 25.50
CA MET A 1 -2.44 -25.91 24.40
C MET A 1 -3.88 -25.94 24.91
N GLN A 2 -4.26 -26.81 25.85
CA GLN A 2 -5.64 -26.90 26.36
C GLN A 2 -6.13 -25.62 27.08
N GLU A 3 -5.25 -24.91 27.79
CA GLU A 3 -5.57 -23.62 28.41
C GLU A 3 -5.77 -22.50 27.37
N MET A 4 -4.95 -22.47 26.32
CA MET A 4 -5.06 -21.52 25.20
C MET A 4 -6.38 -21.72 24.43
N GLU A 5 -6.73 -22.95 24.10
CA GLU A 5 -8.00 -23.27 23.42
C GLU A 5 -9.20 -22.85 24.27
N LYS A 6 -9.14 -23.05 25.60
CA LYS A 6 -10.16 -22.59 26.53
C LYS A 6 -10.23 -21.05 26.61
N ALA A 7 -9.09 -20.37 26.60
CA ALA A 7 -9.04 -18.91 26.60
C ALA A 7 -9.66 -18.33 25.32
N LEU A 8 -9.31 -18.87 24.15
CA LEU A 8 -9.89 -18.46 22.86
C LEU A 8 -11.41 -18.69 22.81
N ALA A 9 -11.88 -19.86 23.24
CA ALA A 9 -13.32 -20.17 23.27
C ALA A 9 -14.08 -19.29 24.28
N GLY A 10 -13.46 -18.94 25.41
CA GLY A 10 -14.00 -17.99 26.37
C GLY A 10 -14.11 -16.58 25.77
N LEU A 11 -13.06 -16.13 25.10
CA LEU A 11 -13.00 -14.82 24.46
C LEU A 11 -14.04 -14.68 23.34
N GLU A 12 -14.18 -15.69 22.47
CA GLU A 12 -15.19 -15.67 21.40
C GLU A 12 -16.62 -15.52 21.93
N ARG A 13 -16.92 -16.14 23.08
CA ARG A 13 -18.23 -16.07 23.72
C ARG A 13 -18.49 -14.74 24.44
N GLU A 14 -17.48 -14.22 25.15
CA GLU A 14 -17.65 -13.12 26.09
C GLU A 14 -17.23 -11.76 25.52
N ALA A 15 -16.31 -11.75 24.56
CA ALA A 15 -15.75 -10.56 23.93
C ALA A 15 -15.47 -10.81 22.43
N PRO A 16 -16.51 -11.00 21.59
CA PRO A 16 -16.35 -11.33 20.18
C PRO A 16 -15.54 -10.29 19.40
N MET A 17 -15.69 -8.99 19.71
CA MET A 17 -14.90 -7.93 19.09
C MET A 17 -13.40 -8.07 19.36
N ALA A 18 -13.03 -8.47 20.58
CA ALA A 18 -11.64 -8.76 20.92
C ALA A 18 -11.11 -9.96 20.13
N MET A 19 -11.95 -11.00 19.96
CA MET A 19 -11.60 -12.16 19.14
C MET A 19 -11.34 -11.77 17.68
N GLU A 20 -12.09 -10.83 17.11
CA GLU A 20 -11.81 -10.32 15.75
C GLU A 20 -10.43 -9.66 15.65
N VAL A 21 -10.03 -8.89 16.66
CA VAL A 21 -8.69 -8.29 16.72
C VAL A 21 -7.62 -9.38 16.70
N LEU A 22 -7.78 -10.44 17.49
CA LEU A 22 -6.84 -11.57 17.47
C LEU A 22 -6.82 -12.29 16.12
N CYS A 23 -7.99 -12.52 15.51
CA CYS A 23 -8.06 -13.14 14.19
C CYS A 23 -7.30 -12.33 13.14
N MET A 24 -7.46 -11.01 13.11
CA MET A 24 -6.71 -10.14 12.20
C MET A 24 -5.22 -10.12 12.54
N ALA A 25 -4.87 -9.90 13.81
CA ALA A 25 -3.48 -9.85 14.28
C ALA A 25 -2.73 -11.17 14.00
N ALA A 26 -3.39 -12.32 14.09
CA ALA A 26 -2.77 -13.62 13.82
C ALA A 26 -2.15 -13.72 12.41
N PHE A 27 -2.68 -12.98 11.43
CA PHE A 27 -2.15 -12.96 10.07
C PHE A 27 -1.18 -11.79 9.80
N LEU A 28 -0.82 -10.98 10.80
CA LEU A 28 0.19 -9.94 10.64
C LEU A 28 1.56 -10.40 11.16
N GLY A 29 2.59 -9.59 10.90
CA GLY A 29 3.96 -9.83 11.34
C GLY A 29 4.12 -9.83 12.87
N ASP A 30 5.24 -10.41 13.32
CA ASP A 30 5.61 -10.54 14.74
C ASP A 30 6.22 -9.23 15.28
N ALA A 31 5.36 -8.24 15.49
CA ALA A 31 5.71 -6.92 16.01
C ALA A 31 4.52 -6.32 16.82
N PRO A 32 4.76 -5.28 17.63
CA PRO A 32 3.69 -4.56 18.33
C PRO A 32 2.75 -3.85 17.35
N LEU A 33 1.44 -3.94 17.63
CA LEU A 33 0.38 -3.23 16.92
C LEU A 33 -0.06 -1.99 17.72
N PRO A 34 -0.40 -0.89 17.03
CA PRO A 34 -0.92 0.31 17.69
C PRO A 34 -2.33 0.02 18.26
N ALA A 35 -2.68 0.62 19.39
CA ALA A 35 -3.96 0.33 20.04
C ALA A 35 -5.19 0.70 19.16
N GLU A 36 -5.03 1.65 18.23
CA GLU A 36 -6.03 2.02 17.23
C GLU A 36 -6.42 0.85 16.31
N PHE A 37 -5.58 -0.18 16.19
CA PHE A 37 -5.91 -1.41 15.48
C PHE A 37 -7.17 -2.07 16.08
N GLY A 38 -7.39 -1.94 17.39
CA GLY A 38 -8.58 -2.44 18.08
C GLY A 38 -9.88 -1.69 17.78
N LEU A 39 -9.84 -0.54 17.11
CA LEU A 39 -11.05 0.27 16.83
C LEU A 39 -11.81 -0.20 15.59
N ASN A 40 -11.20 -1.00 14.73
CA ASN A 40 -11.70 -1.29 13.38
C ASN A 40 -12.27 -2.72 13.24
N VAL A 41 -13.15 -3.10 14.16
CA VAL A 41 -13.85 -4.40 14.21
C VAL A 41 -15.28 -4.30 13.63
N GLU A 42 -15.86 -5.43 13.20
CA GLU A 42 -17.25 -5.45 12.70
C GLU A 42 -18.24 -5.10 13.82
N GLY A 43 -19.24 -4.28 13.48
CA GLY A 43 -20.17 -3.73 14.48
C GLY A 43 -19.55 -2.70 15.43
N GLY A 44 -18.23 -2.45 15.33
CA GLY A 44 -17.52 -1.35 15.97
C GLY A 44 -17.66 -0.04 15.19
N MET A 45 -17.24 1.07 15.80
CA MET A 45 -17.21 2.35 15.11
C MET A 45 -16.03 2.42 14.16
N HIS A 46 -16.28 2.32 12.85
CA HIS A 46 -15.28 2.31 11.78
C HIS A 46 -14.48 3.62 11.59
N SER A 47 -14.65 4.62 12.47
CA SER A 47 -13.91 5.88 12.36
C SER A 47 -13.59 6.48 13.73
N PRO A 48 -12.35 6.32 14.22
CA PRO A 48 -11.86 6.97 15.42
C PRO A 48 -11.91 8.50 15.34
N ALA A 49 -11.78 9.07 14.14
CA ALA A 49 -11.82 10.51 13.92
C ALA A 49 -13.20 11.14 14.16
N LEU A 50 -14.27 10.35 14.12
CA LEU A 50 -15.62 10.79 14.51
C LEU A 50 -15.85 10.71 16.03
N LEU A 51 -14.94 10.05 16.75
CA LEU A 51 -14.96 9.99 18.19
C LEU A 51 -14.17 11.16 18.76
N ASN A 52 -14.68 11.72 19.85
CA ASN A 52 -13.80 12.52 20.69
C ASN A 52 -12.71 11.61 21.28
N PRO A 53 -11.53 12.16 21.62
CA PRO A 53 -10.40 11.35 22.10
C PRO A 53 -10.75 10.46 23.30
N ALA A 54 -11.61 10.92 24.21
CA ALA A 54 -12.02 10.13 25.38
C ALA A 54 -12.84 8.89 24.97
N ALA A 55 -13.79 9.04 24.06
CA ALA A 55 -14.60 7.93 23.57
C ALA A 55 -13.77 6.91 22.78
N ALA A 56 -12.75 7.36 22.04
CA ALA A 56 -11.80 6.46 21.37
C ALA A 56 -11.01 5.61 22.38
N MET A 57 -10.48 6.22 23.45
CA MET A 57 -9.77 5.48 24.50
C MET A 57 -10.65 4.42 25.18
N PHE A 58 -11.92 4.74 25.48
CA PHE A 58 -12.85 3.76 26.06
C PHE A 58 -13.17 2.62 25.09
N ALA A 59 -13.35 2.90 23.79
CA ALA A 59 -13.59 1.89 22.78
C ALA A 59 -12.40 0.95 22.59
N VAL A 60 -11.17 1.51 22.60
CA VAL A 60 -9.93 0.73 22.60
C VAL A 60 -9.89 -0.20 23.81
N ALA A 61 -10.04 0.33 25.03
CA ALA A 61 -9.98 -0.47 26.25
C ALA A 61 -11.05 -1.56 26.27
N ALA A 62 -12.30 -1.23 25.91
CA ALA A 62 -13.39 -2.22 25.84
C ALA A 62 -13.11 -3.37 24.87
N THR A 63 -12.31 -3.13 23.83
CA THR A 63 -11.97 -4.15 22.82
C THR A 63 -10.69 -4.91 23.18
N LEU A 64 -9.67 -4.24 23.74
CA LEU A 64 -8.35 -4.84 23.99
C LEU A 64 -8.17 -5.40 25.40
N ASP A 65 -8.81 -4.83 26.43
CA ASP A 65 -8.70 -5.33 27.82
C ASP A 65 -9.05 -6.82 27.96
N PRO A 66 -10.09 -7.36 27.27
CA PRO A 66 -10.36 -8.79 27.30
C PRO A 66 -9.17 -9.66 26.83
N LEU A 67 -8.35 -9.17 25.90
CA LEU A 67 -7.16 -9.87 25.41
C LEU A 67 -6.10 -9.95 26.48
N PHE A 68 -5.86 -8.84 27.17
CA PHE A 68 -4.87 -8.74 28.25
C PHE A 68 -5.29 -9.57 29.46
N ASN A 69 -6.56 -9.48 29.85
CA ASN A 69 -7.12 -10.24 30.97
C ASN A 69 -7.09 -11.76 30.72
N ALA A 70 -7.21 -12.18 29.46
CA ALA A 70 -7.10 -13.58 29.06
C ALA A 70 -5.65 -14.06 28.86
N GLY A 71 -4.65 -13.17 28.97
CA GLY A 71 -3.25 -13.49 28.71
C GLY A 71 -2.95 -13.82 27.24
N LEU A 72 -3.77 -13.32 26.31
CA LEU A 72 -3.66 -13.56 24.87
C LEU A 72 -2.88 -12.44 24.14
N ALA A 73 -2.67 -11.31 24.80
CA ALA A 73 -1.83 -10.22 24.34
C ALA A 73 -1.18 -9.51 25.54
N GLU A 74 -0.09 -8.79 25.27
CA GLU A 74 0.60 -7.94 26.24
C GLU A 74 0.48 -6.49 25.81
N GLN A 75 0.27 -5.57 26.74
CA GLN A 75 0.17 -4.13 26.46
C GLN A 75 1.47 -3.43 26.84
N ASP A 76 1.92 -2.51 26.00
CA ASP A 76 2.91 -1.50 26.36
C ASP A 76 2.19 -0.16 26.64
N PRO A 77 2.09 0.25 27.92
CA PRO A 77 1.38 1.47 28.30
C PRO A 77 2.14 2.75 27.92
N GLU A 78 3.45 2.70 27.64
CA GLU A 78 4.23 3.88 27.27
C GLU A 78 4.00 4.26 25.81
N THR A 79 3.96 3.24 24.94
CA THR A 79 3.78 3.43 23.50
C THR A 79 2.33 3.31 23.03
N LEU A 80 1.41 2.96 23.95
CA LEU A 80 0.01 2.65 23.63
C LEU A 80 -0.11 1.58 22.53
N SER A 81 0.77 0.58 22.59
CA SER A 81 0.79 -0.55 21.66
C SER A 81 0.47 -1.86 22.39
N PHE A 82 0.21 -2.91 21.62
CA PHE A 82 0.04 -4.25 22.16
C PHE A 82 0.72 -5.29 21.28
N PHE A 83 1.12 -6.39 21.90
CA PHE A 83 1.82 -7.48 21.25
C PHE A 83 1.05 -8.78 21.41
N VAL A 84 0.84 -9.49 20.30
CA VAL A 84 0.27 -10.84 20.28
C VAL A 84 1.42 -11.80 20.00
N GLY A 85 1.74 -12.67 20.97
CA GLY A 85 2.84 -13.62 20.85
C GLY A 85 2.59 -14.70 19.79
N GLN A 86 3.67 -15.20 19.18
CA GLN A 86 3.61 -16.17 18.09
C GLN A 86 2.79 -17.44 18.45
N GLU A 87 2.88 -17.93 19.68
CA GLU A 87 2.08 -19.10 20.12
C GLU A 87 0.56 -18.83 20.08
N VAL A 88 0.15 -17.61 20.43
CA VAL A 88 -1.27 -17.19 20.34
C VAL A 88 -1.69 -17.08 18.89
N ARG A 89 -0.85 -16.48 18.02
CA ARG A 89 -1.14 -16.35 16.58
C ARG A 89 -1.36 -17.71 15.92
N GLU A 90 -0.50 -18.69 16.19
CA GLU A 90 -0.65 -20.04 15.66
C GLU A 90 -1.86 -20.78 16.24
N ALA A 91 -2.16 -20.57 17.52
CA ALA A 91 -3.37 -21.12 18.12
C ALA A 91 -4.65 -20.56 17.48
N VAL A 92 -4.70 -19.26 17.20
CA VAL A 92 -5.81 -18.60 16.50
C VAL A 92 -5.94 -19.14 15.08
N LYS A 93 -4.85 -19.24 14.30
CA LYS A 93 -4.87 -19.81 12.94
C LYS A 93 -5.41 -21.23 12.91
N LYS A 94 -5.08 -22.04 13.93
CA LYS A 94 -5.57 -23.41 14.08
C LYS A 94 -7.05 -23.47 14.49
N ALA A 95 -7.52 -22.52 15.31
CA ALA A 95 -8.89 -22.45 15.77
C ALA A 95 -9.85 -21.94 14.69
N VAL A 96 -9.40 -21.01 13.85
CA VAL A 96 -10.19 -20.43 12.77
C VAL A 96 -10.23 -21.38 11.56
N PRO A 97 -11.41 -21.65 10.97
CA PRO A 97 -11.52 -22.47 9.77
C PRO A 97 -10.65 -21.94 8.62
N GLU A 98 -9.94 -22.82 7.91
CA GLU A 98 -9.05 -22.46 6.79
C GLU A 98 -9.78 -21.64 5.70
N ALA A 99 -11.05 -21.95 5.44
CA ALA A 99 -11.89 -21.21 4.50
C ALA A 99 -12.09 -19.73 4.88
N ALA A 100 -11.94 -19.36 6.16
CA ALA A 100 -12.06 -17.99 6.64
C ALA A 100 -10.71 -17.25 6.65
N HIS A 101 -9.58 -17.92 6.43
CA HIS A 101 -8.25 -17.29 6.49
C HIS A 101 -8.10 -16.15 5.48
N ALA A 102 -8.64 -16.31 4.27
CA ALA A 102 -8.59 -15.26 3.25
C ALA A 102 -9.31 -13.98 3.71
N GLN A 103 -10.50 -14.12 4.32
CA GLN A 103 -11.26 -13.01 4.86
C GLN A 103 -10.49 -12.29 5.98
N TRP A 104 -9.89 -13.05 6.91
CA TRP A 104 -9.11 -12.44 8.00
C TRP A 104 -7.83 -11.75 7.53
N LYS A 105 -7.13 -12.31 6.53
CA LYS A 105 -5.97 -11.66 5.91
C LYS A 105 -6.37 -10.36 5.21
N GLU A 106 -7.47 -10.36 4.47
CA GLU A 106 -7.99 -9.15 3.83
C GLU A 106 -8.36 -8.07 4.86
N ARG A 107 -9.08 -8.47 5.92
CA ARG A 107 -9.44 -7.56 7.02
C ARG A 107 -8.21 -7.02 7.74
N ALA A 108 -7.19 -7.85 7.97
CA ALA A 108 -5.93 -7.43 8.56
C ALA A 108 -5.22 -6.38 7.67
N CYS A 109 -5.19 -6.58 6.34
CA CYS A 109 -4.65 -5.58 5.41
C CYS A 109 -5.43 -4.27 5.47
N TYR A 110 -6.76 -4.35 5.51
CA TYR A 110 -7.63 -3.17 5.59
C TYR A 110 -7.36 -2.36 6.86
N VAL A 111 -7.37 -3.00 8.03
CA VAL A 111 -7.15 -2.30 9.31
C VAL A 111 -5.72 -1.77 9.40
N LEU A 112 -4.73 -2.53 8.94
CA LEU A 112 -3.34 -2.06 8.89
C LEU A 112 -3.20 -0.82 8.02
N ASN A 113 -3.89 -0.75 6.88
CA ASN A 113 -3.93 0.44 6.03
C ASN A 113 -4.49 1.67 6.77
N LEU A 114 -5.46 1.50 7.67
CA LEU A 114 -6.01 2.61 8.46
C LEU A 114 -5.05 3.07 9.57
N CYS A 115 -4.16 2.18 10.03
CA CYS A 115 -3.14 2.49 11.03
C CYS A 115 -1.86 3.08 10.42
N LEU A 116 -1.61 2.86 9.13
CA LEU A 116 -0.47 3.48 8.44
C LEU A 116 -0.72 4.99 8.28
N PRO A 117 0.22 5.83 8.73
CA PRO A 117 0.09 7.27 8.55
C PRO A 117 0.35 7.66 7.09
N ASP A 118 -0.10 8.85 6.72
CA ASP A 118 0.16 9.41 5.38
C ASP A 118 1.67 9.50 5.10
N ALA A 119 2.03 9.37 3.82
CA ALA A 119 3.40 9.46 3.32
C ALA A 119 3.92 10.90 3.36
N GLU A 120 4.06 11.43 4.57
CA GLU A 120 4.72 12.69 4.90
C GLU A 120 5.96 12.40 5.73
N THR A 121 7.02 13.20 5.54
CA THR A 121 8.32 13.00 6.21
C THR A 121 8.22 12.99 7.74
N GLY A 122 7.30 13.76 8.31
CA GLY A 122 7.07 13.79 9.75
C GLY A 122 6.49 12.50 10.33
N ASN A 123 5.84 11.68 9.51
CA ASN A 123 5.12 10.48 9.93
C ASN A 123 5.96 9.19 9.82
N TRP A 124 7.15 9.26 9.23
CA TRP A 124 8.01 8.09 9.02
C TRP A 124 8.30 7.29 10.29
N PRO A 125 8.61 7.91 11.45
CA PRO A 125 8.87 7.16 12.68
C PRO A 125 7.67 6.34 13.17
N ALA A 126 6.43 6.77 12.87
CA ALA A 126 5.22 6.06 13.27
C ALA A 126 4.89 4.89 12.31
N ALA A 127 5.31 4.97 11.05
CA ALA A 127 5.10 3.91 10.06
C ALA A 127 6.13 2.78 10.16
N GLU A 128 7.38 3.06 10.56
CA GLU A 128 8.45 2.05 10.58
C GLU A 128 8.13 0.81 11.45
N PRO A 129 7.54 0.96 12.67
CA PRO A 129 7.12 -0.20 13.47
C PRO A 129 6.10 -1.12 12.79
N LEU A 130 5.37 -0.62 11.77
CA LEU A 130 4.34 -1.37 11.04
C LEU A 130 4.91 -2.17 9.85
N MET A 131 6.16 -1.96 9.46
CA MET A 131 6.77 -2.63 8.30
C MET A 131 6.80 -4.17 8.39
N PRO A 132 7.00 -4.80 9.56
CA PRO A 132 6.86 -6.26 9.70
C PRO A 132 5.46 -6.75 9.35
N HIS A 133 4.43 -5.95 9.64
CA HIS A 133 3.05 -6.29 9.29
C HIS A 133 2.79 -6.13 7.80
N VAL A 134 3.33 -5.07 7.16
CA VAL A 134 3.24 -4.92 5.71
C VAL A 134 3.94 -6.07 4.98
N THR A 135 5.08 -6.52 5.49
CA THR A 135 5.81 -7.67 4.93
C THR A 135 4.97 -8.94 4.99
N ALA A 136 4.27 -9.19 6.11
CA ALA A 136 3.34 -10.32 6.20
C ALA A 136 2.17 -10.19 5.19
N CYS A 137 1.66 -8.97 4.97
CA CYS A 137 0.63 -8.72 3.97
C CYS A 137 1.12 -8.95 2.53
N LEU A 138 2.35 -8.54 2.22
CA LEU A 138 3.01 -8.84 0.95
C LEU A 138 3.11 -10.36 0.74
N ASP A 139 3.52 -11.10 1.76
CA ASP A 139 3.59 -12.57 1.68
C ASP A 139 2.21 -13.18 1.44
N HIS A 140 1.13 -12.63 2.02
CA HIS A 140 -0.22 -13.11 1.69
C HIS A 140 -0.56 -12.91 0.22
N VAL A 141 -0.21 -11.75 -0.35
CA VAL A 141 -0.43 -11.45 -1.78
C VAL A 141 0.38 -12.40 -2.66
N ARG A 142 1.66 -12.62 -2.34
CA ARG A 142 2.52 -13.60 -3.03
C ARG A 142 1.95 -15.02 -2.96
N ASN A 143 1.21 -15.34 -1.89
CA ASN A 143 0.52 -16.61 -1.69
C ASN A 143 -0.96 -16.60 -2.15
N GLY A 144 -1.34 -15.67 -3.02
CA GLY A 144 -2.63 -15.69 -3.72
C GLY A 144 -3.74 -14.84 -3.10
N LEU A 145 -3.47 -14.06 -2.05
CA LEU A 145 -4.45 -13.07 -1.58
C LEU A 145 -4.62 -11.97 -2.63
N CYS A 146 -5.81 -11.88 -3.24
CA CYS A 146 -6.16 -10.83 -4.19
C CYS A 146 -7.33 -10.03 -3.62
N SER A 147 -7.05 -8.87 -3.02
CA SER A 147 -8.08 -7.98 -2.49
C SER A 147 -7.71 -6.50 -2.66
N ALA A 148 -8.73 -5.65 -2.78
CA ALA A 148 -8.53 -4.20 -2.91
C ALA A 148 -7.80 -3.61 -1.69
N SER A 149 -8.07 -4.14 -0.49
CA SER A 149 -7.40 -3.72 0.75
C SER A 149 -5.91 -4.03 0.74
N ALA A 150 -5.51 -5.21 0.25
CA ALA A 150 -4.09 -5.57 0.13
C ALA A 150 -3.38 -4.74 -0.94
N ASN A 151 -4.01 -4.52 -2.10
CA ASN A 151 -3.49 -3.63 -3.14
C ASN A 151 -3.25 -2.22 -2.59
N ARG A 152 -4.25 -1.61 -1.93
CA ARG A 152 -4.13 -0.26 -1.39
C ARG A 152 -2.99 -0.14 -0.38
N LEU A 153 -2.88 -1.10 0.52
CA LEU A 153 -1.82 -1.17 1.53
C LEU A 153 -0.43 -1.17 0.92
N LEU A 154 -0.22 -2.07 -0.05
CA LEU A 154 1.07 -2.22 -0.74
C LEU A 154 1.38 -0.98 -1.59
N HIS A 155 0.40 -0.45 -2.32
CA HIS A 155 0.58 0.77 -3.10
C HIS A 155 0.98 1.95 -2.22
N GLN A 156 0.27 2.20 -1.12
CA GLN A 156 0.61 3.27 -0.17
C GLN A 156 2.01 3.08 0.44
N THR A 157 2.36 1.85 0.82
CA THR A 157 3.67 1.56 1.41
C THR A 157 4.79 1.69 0.37
N GLY A 158 4.54 1.34 -0.90
CA GLY A 158 5.48 1.53 -2.01
C GLY A 158 5.89 2.99 -2.17
N PHE A 159 4.91 3.92 -2.20
CA PHE A 159 5.20 5.35 -2.27
C PHE A 159 5.88 5.89 -1.01
N PHE A 160 5.49 5.41 0.16
CA PHE A 160 6.16 5.76 1.42
C PHE A 160 7.65 5.37 1.40
N LEU A 161 7.96 4.14 0.99
CA LEU A 161 9.33 3.65 0.87
C LEU A 161 10.11 4.41 -0.22
N PHE A 162 9.45 4.78 -1.31
CA PHE A 162 10.05 5.59 -2.36
C PHE A 162 10.49 6.97 -1.84
N GLN A 163 9.67 7.64 -1.03
CA GLN A 163 10.04 8.91 -0.41
C GLN A 163 11.22 8.79 0.58
N GLN A 164 11.44 7.60 1.16
CA GLN A 164 12.63 7.29 1.96
C GLN A 164 13.84 6.87 1.12
N GLU A 165 13.77 6.98 -0.21
CA GLU A 165 14.80 6.53 -1.16
C GLU A 165 15.04 5.00 -1.15
N ARG A 166 14.14 4.22 -0.53
CA ARG A 166 14.19 2.75 -0.45
C ARG A 166 13.59 2.11 -1.72
N CYS A 167 14.17 2.43 -2.87
CA CYS A 167 13.61 2.13 -4.19
C CYS A 167 13.45 0.64 -4.52
N GLU A 168 14.27 -0.24 -3.95
CA GLU A 168 14.14 -1.70 -4.14
C GLU A 168 12.86 -2.21 -3.46
N LEU A 169 12.69 -1.91 -2.18
CA LEU A 169 11.50 -2.30 -1.42
C LEU A 169 10.23 -1.65 -1.98
N ALA A 170 10.32 -0.40 -2.43
CA ALA A 170 9.20 0.29 -3.07
C ALA A 170 8.71 -0.44 -4.34
N VAL A 171 9.64 -0.93 -5.18
CA VAL A 171 9.27 -1.73 -6.36
C VAL A 171 8.65 -3.06 -5.96
N GLU A 172 9.17 -3.76 -4.95
CA GLU A 172 8.54 -5.00 -4.48
C GLU A 172 7.08 -4.80 -4.08
N MET A 173 6.77 -3.70 -3.38
CA MET A 173 5.39 -3.40 -3.00
C MET A 173 4.52 -3.08 -4.22
N LEU A 174 5.01 -2.24 -5.13
CA LEU A 174 4.24 -1.77 -6.28
C LEU A 174 4.02 -2.88 -7.32
N GLU A 175 4.98 -3.79 -7.51
CA GLU A 175 4.81 -4.97 -8.38
C GLU A 175 3.75 -5.92 -7.82
N ALA A 176 3.75 -6.15 -6.51
CA ALA A 176 2.72 -6.95 -5.87
C ALA A 176 1.34 -6.28 -5.93
N ALA A 177 1.27 -4.95 -5.78
CA ALA A 177 0.04 -4.20 -5.96
C ALA A 177 -0.50 -4.31 -7.40
N LEU A 178 0.37 -4.14 -8.41
CA LEU A 178 0.05 -4.33 -9.82
C LEU A 178 -0.47 -5.75 -10.09
N ALA A 179 0.17 -6.79 -9.52
CA ALA A 179 -0.28 -8.16 -9.68
C ALA A 179 -1.71 -8.37 -9.15
N VAL A 180 -2.06 -7.74 -8.03
CA VAL A 180 -3.44 -7.76 -7.50
C VAL A 180 -4.40 -7.03 -8.43
N ASP A 181 -4.04 -5.86 -8.95
CA ASP A 181 -4.90 -5.10 -9.86
C ASP A 181 -5.14 -5.87 -11.18
N VAL A 182 -4.09 -6.48 -11.74
CA VAL A 182 -4.21 -7.39 -12.89
C VAL A 182 -5.17 -8.54 -12.59
N ALA A 183 -5.05 -9.18 -11.42
CA ALA A 183 -5.91 -10.31 -11.05
C ALA A 183 -7.38 -9.91 -10.87
N LEU A 184 -7.64 -8.71 -10.33
CA LEU A 184 -9.00 -8.23 -10.06
C LEU A 184 -9.67 -7.59 -11.28
N LYS A 185 -8.91 -6.89 -12.12
CA LYS A 185 -9.43 -6.03 -13.19
C LYS A 185 -9.09 -6.51 -14.61
N GLY A 186 -8.05 -7.33 -14.74
CA GLY A 186 -7.51 -7.79 -16.03
C GLY A 186 -6.47 -6.83 -16.64
N GLU A 187 -5.51 -7.38 -17.39
CA GLU A 187 -4.31 -6.67 -17.90
C GLU A 187 -4.56 -5.44 -18.79
N ALA A 188 -5.77 -5.32 -19.36
CA ALA A 188 -6.16 -4.20 -20.24
C ALA A 188 -6.95 -3.11 -19.50
N HIS A 189 -7.11 -3.21 -18.18
CA HIS A 189 -7.91 -2.24 -17.43
C HIS A 189 -7.20 -0.86 -17.39
N PRO A 190 -7.91 0.26 -17.64
CA PRO A 190 -7.38 1.62 -17.58
C PRO A 190 -6.49 1.95 -16.38
N ASP A 191 -6.93 1.54 -15.18
CA ASP A 191 -6.23 1.81 -13.93
C ASP A 191 -4.82 1.22 -13.87
N ILE A 192 -4.56 0.12 -14.60
CA ILE A 192 -3.25 -0.54 -14.63
C ILE A 192 -2.18 0.37 -15.25
N ALA A 193 -2.58 1.32 -16.09
CA ALA A 193 -1.64 2.29 -16.62
C ALA A 193 -1.00 3.15 -15.52
N SER A 194 -1.74 3.47 -14.46
CA SER A 194 -1.21 4.25 -13.33
C SER A 194 -0.21 3.43 -12.50
N ASP A 195 -0.43 2.12 -12.35
CA ASP A 195 0.53 1.23 -11.70
C ASP A 195 1.85 1.17 -12.47
N HIS A 196 1.77 1.06 -13.80
CA HIS A 196 2.96 1.12 -14.66
C HIS A 196 3.65 2.48 -14.60
N GLU A 197 2.93 3.60 -14.55
CA GLU A 197 3.55 4.92 -14.38
C GLU A 197 4.33 5.01 -13.05
N GLY A 198 3.72 4.55 -11.95
CA GLY A 198 4.36 4.52 -10.63
C GLY A 198 5.61 3.63 -10.60
N LEU A 199 5.51 2.42 -11.16
CA LEU A 199 6.67 1.52 -11.29
C LEU A 199 7.76 2.12 -12.18
N GLY A 200 7.41 2.80 -13.27
CA GLY A 200 8.36 3.51 -14.12
C GLY A 200 9.18 4.53 -13.33
N MET A 201 8.49 5.34 -12.53
CA MET A 201 9.10 6.38 -11.69
C MET A 201 10.06 5.80 -10.65
N VAL A 202 9.61 4.79 -9.88
CA VAL A 202 10.43 4.21 -8.81
C VAL A 202 11.62 3.42 -9.38
N ASN A 203 11.43 2.70 -10.49
CA ASN A 203 12.53 2.01 -11.15
C ASN A 203 13.60 2.99 -11.64
N LEU A 204 13.19 4.11 -12.26
CA LEU A 204 14.12 5.10 -12.77
C LEU A 204 14.94 5.73 -11.64
N ALA A 205 14.28 6.12 -10.55
CA ALA A 205 14.95 6.67 -9.37
C ALA A 205 15.91 5.66 -8.70
N GLY A 206 15.55 4.36 -8.74
CA GLY A 206 16.42 3.27 -8.30
C GLY A 206 17.52 2.87 -9.30
N GLY A 207 17.65 3.56 -10.44
CA GLY A 207 18.65 3.27 -11.47
C GLY A 207 18.34 2.06 -12.37
N ARG A 208 17.15 1.46 -12.25
CA ARG A 208 16.65 0.36 -13.10
C ARG A 208 16.03 0.92 -14.38
N VAL A 209 16.90 1.45 -15.23
CA VAL A 209 16.51 2.25 -16.41
C VAL A 209 15.71 1.44 -17.44
N ALA A 210 16.12 0.19 -17.71
CA ALA A 210 15.45 -0.64 -18.72
C ALA A 210 14.03 -1.03 -18.30
N GLU A 211 13.87 -1.36 -17.01
CA GLU A 211 12.57 -1.65 -16.40
C GLU A 211 11.68 -0.41 -16.44
N ALA A 212 12.23 0.77 -16.09
CA ALA A 212 11.50 2.03 -16.15
C ALA A 212 10.98 2.33 -17.57
N GLU A 213 11.82 2.17 -18.59
CA GLU A 213 11.42 2.36 -19.99
C GLU A 213 10.24 1.45 -20.36
N GLY A 214 10.33 0.15 -20.02
CA GLY A 214 9.27 -0.82 -20.28
C GLY A 214 7.95 -0.44 -19.62
N HIS A 215 8.00 -0.01 -18.36
CA HIS A 215 6.83 0.44 -17.63
C HIS A 215 6.19 1.70 -18.24
N TYR A 216 6.97 2.73 -18.59
CA TYR A 216 6.40 3.93 -19.22
C TYR A 216 5.80 3.65 -20.60
N ARG A 217 6.43 2.81 -21.43
CA ARG A 217 5.84 2.38 -22.70
C ARG A 217 4.50 1.66 -22.50
N ARG A 218 4.44 0.74 -21.53
CA ARG A 218 3.19 0.03 -21.22
C ARG A 218 2.09 0.96 -20.72
N CYS A 219 2.44 1.97 -19.92
CA CYS A 219 1.51 3.02 -19.49
C CYS A 219 0.93 3.79 -20.69
N ILE A 220 1.77 4.23 -21.62
CA ILE A 220 1.38 4.95 -22.84
C ILE A 220 0.45 4.08 -23.70
N ASP A 221 0.81 2.82 -23.94
CA ASP A 221 0.01 1.89 -24.74
C ASP A 221 -1.39 1.70 -24.15
N LEU A 222 -1.47 1.40 -22.84
CA LEU A 222 -2.75 1.22 -22.15
C LEU A 222 -3.63 2.48 -22.20
N ARG A 223 -3.05 3.66 -21.92
CA ARG A 223 -3.80 4.92 -21.99
C ARG A 223 -4.22 5.25 -23.43
N GLY A 224 -3.43 4.88 -24.43
CA GLY A 224 -3.73 5.09 -25.84
C GLY A 224 -4.90 4.24 -26.37
N GLU A 225 -5.24 3.13 -25.71
CA GLU A 225 -6.43 2.32 -26.06
C GLU A 225 -7.74 3.00 -25.64
N ILE A 226 -7.70 3.87 -24.62
CA ILE A 226 -8.89 4.48 -23.99
C ILE A 226 -9.03 5.94 -24.41
N PHE A 227 -7.91 6.63 -24.53
CA PHE A 227 -7.86 8.05 -24.79
C PHE A 227 -7.38 8.35 -26.21
N THR A 228 -7.86 9.47 -26.76
CA THR A 228 -7.27 10.04 -27.97
C THR A 228 -5.81 10.40 -27.73
N GLN A 229 -4.98 10.37 -28.78
CA GLN A 229 -3.55 10.72 -28.72
C GLN A 229 -3.23 12.15 -28.20
N ASP A 230 -4.24 13.03 -28.10
CA ASP A 230 -4.10 14.39 -27.56
C ASP A 230 -4.53 14.49 -26.08
N ASN A 231 -4.80 13.38 -25.39
CA ASN A 231 -5.26 13.42 -24.01
C ASN A 231 -4.11 13.81 -23.06
N PRO A 232 -4.30 14.82 -22.19
CA PRO A 232 -3.26 15.31 -21.27
C PRO A 232 -2.74 14.24 -20.30
N MET A 233 -3.47 13.16 -20.04
CA MET A 233 -3.03 12.04 -19.19
C MET A 233 -1.90 11.22 -19.81
N LEU A 234 -1.59 11.37 -21.10
CA LEU A 234 -0.44 10.73 -21.74
C LEU A 234 0.87 11.48 -21.47
N ALA A 235 0.80 12.80 -21.22
CA ALA A 235 1.99 13.65 -21.15
C ALA A 235 2.98 13.25 -20.03
N PRO A 236 2.56 12.90 -18.79
CA PRO A 236 3.49 12.47 -17.75
C PRO A 236 4.26 11.19 -18.10
N ALA A 237 3.62 10.22 -18.76
CA ALA A 237 4.26 8.98 -19.16
C ALA A 237 5.28 9.19 -20.29
N HIS A 238 5.02 10.12 -21.22
CA HIS A 238 5.99 10.54 -22.23
C HIS A 238 7.20 11.25 -21.62
N ASP A 239 7.00 12.16 -20.66
CA ASP A 239 8.10 12.81 -19.94
C ASP A 239 8.95 11.79 -19.14
N GLY A 240 8.31 10.86 -18.43
CA GLY A 240 8.99 9.76 -17.76
C GLY A 240 9.80 8.87 -18.72
N LEU A 241 9.22 8.53 -19.88
CA LEU A 241 9.93 7.80 -20.93
C LEU A 241 11.12 8.58 -21.48
N ALA A 242 10.99 9.91 -21.63
CA ALA A 242 12.09 10.76 -22.07
C ALA A 242 13.27 10.70 -21.09
N HIS A 243 12.99 10.79 -19.79
CA HIS A 243 14.01 10.66 -18.74
C HIS A 243 14.66 9.27 -18.73
N ALA A 244 13.89 8.20 -18.92
CA ALA A 244 14.44 6.85 -19.02
C ALA A 244 15.34 6.68 -20.25
N LEU A 245 14.92 7.16 -21.43
CA LEU A 245 15.71 7.13 -22.66
C LEU A 245 17.01 7.94 -22.53
N LEU A 246 16.95 9.12 -21.91
CA LEU A 246 18.15 9.91 -21.64
C LEU A 246 19.13 9.14 -20.75
N ALA A 247 18.63 8.51 -19.67
CA ALA A 247 19.45 7.70 -18.77
C ALA A 247 20.07 6.47 -19.46
N ALA A 248 19.40 5.94 -20.49
CA ALA A 248 19.92 4.87 -21.37
C ALA A 248 20.91 5.38 -22.44
N GLY A 249 21.10 6.71 -22.56
CA GLY A 249 22.00 7.33 -23.53
C GLY A 249 21.36 7.66 -24.88
N ASP A 250 20.04 7.48 -25.04
CA ASP A 250 19.30 7.86 -26.24
C ASP A 250 18.74 9.28 -26.13
N SER A 251 19.61 10.27 -26.33
CA SER A 251 19.22 11.69 -26.30
C SER A 251 18.22 12.04 -27.41
N ALA A 252 18.34 11.42 -28.59
CA ALA A 252 17.43 11.69 -29.70
C ALA A 252 16.01 11.19 -29.41
N GLY A 253 15.89 9.98 -28.86
CA GLY A 253 14.61 9.45 -28.37
C GLY A 253 14.03 10.30 -27.24
N ALA A 254 14.86 10.73 -26.27
CA ALA A 254 14.41 11.60 -25.19
C ALA A 254 13.81 12.92 -25.69
N VAL A 255 14.49 13.61 -26.62
CA VAL A 255 13.98 14.84 -27.25
C VAL A 255 12.63 14.61 -27.91
N GLN A 256 12.46 13.52 -28.66
CA GLN A 256 11.17 13.18 -29.28
C GLN A 256 10.05 13.02 -28.26
N GLN A 257 10.32 12.36 -27.13
CA GLN A 257 9.32 12.12 -26.10
C GLN A 257 8.97 13.42 -25.33
N TRP A 258 9.94 14.29 -25.02
CA TRP A 258 9.64 15.60 -24.44
C TRP A 258 8.87 16.52 -25.38
N ASP A 259 9.22 16.54 -26.68
CA ASP A 259 8.48 17.30 -27.69
C ASP A 259 7.02 16.82 -27.76
N GLU A 260 6.78 15.51 -27.66
CA GLU A 260 5.44 14.93 -27.63
C GLU A 260 4.68 15.27 -26.33
N ALA A 261 5.31 15.14 -25.16
CA ALA A 261 4.73 15.52 -23.88
C ALA A 261 4.32 17.02 -23.86
N ALA A 262 5.19 17.89 -24.38
CA ALA A 262 4.93 19.32 -24.54
C ALA A 262 3.78 19.58 -25.52
N ARG A 263 3.73 18.88 -26.66
CA ARG A 263 2.67 19.00 -27.67
C ARG A 263 1.30 18.65 -27.08
N ILE A 264 1.22 17.52 -26.38
CA ILE A 264 -0.01 17.03 -25.74
C ILE A 264 -0.49 18.04 -24.68
N MET A 265 0.37 18.40 -23.73
CA MET A 265 -0.02 19.29 -22.63
C MET A 265 -0.33 20.72 -23.11
N ALA A 266 0.37 21.23 -24.14
CA ALA A 266 0.10 22.56 -24.68
C ALA A 266 -1.28 22.67 -25.33
N ARG A 267 -1.83 21.58 -25.88
CA ARG A 267 -3.20 21.57 -26.43
C ARG A 267 -4.25 21.71 -25.33
N ALA A 268 -4.01 21.08 -24.17
CA ALA A 268 -4.96 21.09 -23.06
C ALA A 268 -4.85 22.36 -22.20
N ALA A 269 -3.64 22.82 -21.91
CA ALA A 269 -3.36 23.85 -20.91
C ALA A 269 -2.62 25.10 -21.44
N GLY A 270 -2.28 25.13 -22.73
CA GLY A 270 -1.56 26.24 -23.36
C GLY A 270 -0.03 26.12 -23.29
N GLY A 271 0.66 26.88 -24.15
CA GLY A 271 2.11 26.79 -24.31
C GLY A 271 2.95 27.34 -23.15
N GLU A 272 2.36 28.17 -22.30
CA GLU A 272 2.99 28.79 -21.12
C GLU A 272 2.81 27.94 -19.84
N HIS A 273 2.14 26.78 -19.94
CA HIS A 273 1.96 25.91 -18.79
C HIS A 273 3.33 25.41 -18.29
N PRO A 274 3.61 25.43 -16.96
CA PRO A 274 4.95 25.10 -16.43
C PRO A 274 5.51 23.75 -16.92
N PHE A 275 4.67 22.71 -17.00
CA PHE A 275 5.06 21.40 -17.54
C PHE A 275 5.51 21.47 -19.00
N VAL A 276 4.84 22.28 -19.83
CA VAL A 276 5.19 22.45 -21.25
C VAL A 276 6.53 23.15 -21.39
N VAL A 277 6.72 24.22 -20.61
CA VAL A 277 7.98 24.98 -20.57
C VAL A 277 9.13 24.04 -20.17
N GLN A 278 8.96 23.27 -19.09
CA GLN A 278 9.96 22.32 -18.63
C GLN A 278 10.31 21.26 -19.68
N CYS A 279 9.31 20.64 -20.33
CA CYS A 279 9.56 19.66 -21.40
C CYS A 279 10.34 20.28 -22.56
N ARG A 280 10.01 21.51 -22.98
CA ARG A 280 10.72 22.21 -24.07
C ARG A 280 12.15 22.56 -23.70
N GLU A 281 12.37 23.06 -22.47
CA GLU A 281 13.72 23.33 -21.97
C GLU A 281 14.58 22.07 -21.93
N ASN A 282 14.01 20.94 -21.50
CA ASN A 282 14.69 19.64 -21.54
C ASN A 282 15.00 19.23 -22.98
N ALA A 283 14.03 19.31 -23.89
CA ALA A 283 14.21 18.97 -25.31
C ALA A 283 15.30 19.84 -25.96
N ASP A 284 15.29 21.16 -25.75
CA ASP A 284 16.28 22.08 -26.31
C ASP A 284 17.68 21.84 -25.74
N ARG A 285 17.79 21.41 -24.47
CA ARG A 285 19.07 21.11 -23.81
C ARG A 285 19.78 19.90 -24.40
N TYR A 286 19.03 18.89 -24.87
CA TYR A 286 19.56 17.61 -25.33
C TYR A 286 19.43 17.36 -26.85
N ARG A 287 19.05 18.40 -27.59
CA ARG A 287 18.99 18.43 -29.05
C ARG A 287 20.37 18.59 -29.70
#